data_AF-A0A963SEX2-F1
#
_entry.id   AF-A0A963SEX2-F1
#
_cell.length_a   1.000
_cell.length_b   1.000
_cell.length_c   1.000
_cell.angle_alpha   90.00
_cell.angle_beta   90.00
_cell.angle_gamma   90.00
#
_symmetry.space_group_name_H-M   'P 1'
#
loop_
_entity.id
_entity.type
_entity.pdbx_description
1 polymer ?
#
loop_
_entity_poly.entity_id
_entity_poly.type
_entity_poly.pdbx_seq_one_letter_code
_entity_poly.pdbx_strand_id
1 'polypeptide(L)'
;MSKLRKFLIALLIVFVVLGLLGWWLTRGDVSDVPFDDVTGVKPVLDKPDGETVPTVNIAEPVGWADGEKPTAAKGLEVARFAEGLEHPRIIHALPNGDILVTLTRAPKTEGGGFTAWVADKLMERAGATGPSPDELVLLRDADGNGKAEIRSVLTSDLSSPSGIAWHDGTLYVANHDSLVAFPYELGATKIAAKPKKLMDLPAAGNHWMRNIAIDPEGENIYIAVGSASNIGENGMDVEKGRAAIHEYNIAKGSNRPYAAGLRNPNGLAWNPWHNELWTTVNERDMLGSDLVPDYM
;
A
#
# COMPACT_ATOMS: atom_id res chain seq x y z
N MET A 1 61.03 -13.85 -3.10
CA MET A 1 59.68 -14.49 -2.97
C MET A 1 59.30 -15.17 -4.28
N SER A 2 58.78 -16.41 -4.22
CA SER A 2 58.32 -17.14 -5.42
C SER A 2 57.10 -16.47 -6.05
N LYS A 3 56.88 -16.69 -7.36
CA LYS A 3 55.69 -16.22 -8.08
C LYS A 3 54.40 -16.71 -7.39
N LEU A 4 54.40 -17.94 -6.90
CA LEU A 4 53.28 -18.53 -6.14
C LEU A 4 53.02 -17.77 -4.83
N ARG A 5 54.05 -17.40 -4.06
CA ARG A 5 53.87 -16.64 -2.82
C ARG A 5 53.30 -15.24 -3.08
N LYS A 6 53.75 -14.57 -4.14
CA LYS A 6 53.18 -13.27 -4.56
C LYS A 6 51.72 -13.40 -4.98
N PHE A 7 51.38 -14.45 -5.74
CA PHE A 7 50.01 -14.75 -6.14
C PHE A 7 49.10 -15.03 -4.94
N LEU A 8 49.53 -15.86 -4.00
CA LEU A 8 48.76 -16.18 -2.78
C LEU A 8 48.56 -14.96 -1.88
N ILE A 9 49.57 -14.09 -1.75
CA ILE A 9 49.43 -12.82 -1.01
C ILE A 9 48.42 -11.90 -1.71
N ALA A 10 48.48 -11.78 -3.05
CA ALA A 10 47.52 -10.99 -3.81
C ALA A 10 46.08 -11.52 -3.65
N LEU A 11 45.91 -12.85 -3.71
CA LEU A 11 44.62 -13.50 -3.49
C LEU A 11 44.07 -13.23 -2.09
N LEU A 12 44.92 -13.34 -1.05
CA LEU A 12 44.54 -13.04 0.33
C LEU A 12 44.12 -11.57 0.49
N ILE A 13 44.84 -10.63 -0.10
CA ILE A 13 44.47 -9.20 -0.09
C ILE A 13 43.10 -9.01 -0.73
N VAL A 14 42.83 -9.64 -1.88
CA VAL A 14 41.51 -9.57 -2.53
C VAL A 14 40.42 -10.10 -1.61
N PHE A 15 40.61 -11.26 -0.97
CA PHE A 15 39.63 -11.79 -0.01
C PHE A 15 39.40 -10.88 1.19
N VAL A 16 40.44 -10.28 1.75
CA VAL A 16 40.32 -9.34 2.87
C VAL A 16 39.58 -8.08 2.42
N VAL A 17 39.91 -7.52 1.25
CA VAL A 17 39.21 -6.35 0.70
C VAL A 17 37.74 -6.66 0.45
N LEU A 18 37.43 -7.82 -0.15
CA LEU A 18 36.04 -8.25 -0.35
C LEU A 18 35.31 -8.49 0.97
N GLY A 19 35.99 -9.03 1.98
CA GLY A 19 35.42 -9.23 3.32
C GLY A 19 35.13 -7.91 4.03
N LEU A 20 36.05 -6.94 3.96
CA LEU A 20 35.85 -5.60 4.51
C LEU A 20 34.75 -4.84 3.76
N LEU A 21 34.70 -4.95 2.44
CA LEU A 21 33.65 -4.38 1.62
C LEU A 21 32.30 -5.01 1.98
N GLY A 22 32.21 -6.33 2.12
CA GLY A 22 30.98 -7.01 2.54
C GLY A 22 30.55 -6.62 3.97
N TRP A 23 31.50 -6.49 4.90
CA TRP A 23 31.23 -6.00 6.25
C TRP A 23 30.70 -4.56 6.24
N TRP A 24 31.28 -3.69 5.43
CA TRP A 24 30.81 -2.31 5.28
C TRP A 24 29.42 -2.25 4.63
N LEU A 25 29.17 -3.01 3.57
CA LEU A 25 27.88 -3.09 2.89
C LEU A 25 26.75 -3.70 3.74
N THR A 26 27.08 -4.40 4.84
CA THR A 26 26.10 -4.97 5.77
C THR A 26 25.86 -4.11 7.00
N ARG A 27 26.62 -3.02 7.16
CA ARG A 27 26.43 -1.99 8.18
C ARG A 27 25.59 -0.89 7.56
N GLY A 28 24.27 -1.08 7.58
CA GLY A 28 23.34 -0.01 7.25
C GLY A 28 23.33 1.07 8.32
N ASP A 29 22.71 2.19 7.96
CA ASP A 29 22.31 3.25 8.87
C ASP A 29 21.45 2.71 10.02
N VAL A 30 21.59 3.32 11.20
CA VAL A 30 20.82 2.96 12.40
C VAL A 30 20.26 4.23 13.01
N SER A 31 19.03 4.13 13.52
CA SER A 31 18.39 5.23 14.23
C SER A 31 19.20 5.64 15.47
N ASP A 32 19.54 6.92 15.53
CA ASP A 32 20.21 7.58 16.64
C ASP A 32 19.21 8.25 17.60
N VAL A 33 17.94 8.37 17.21
CA VAL A 33 16.89 9.04 17.97
C VAL A 33 15.87 8.04 18.54
N PRO A 34 15.48 8.13 19.83
CA PRO A 34 14.42 7.29 20.38
C PRO A 34 13.10 7.42 19.62
N PHE A 35 12.37 6.31 19.45
CA PHE A 35 11.08 6.29 18.76
C PHE A 35 10.07 7.33 19.30
N ASP A 36 10.02 7.52 20.62
CA ASP A 36 9.10 8.47 21.23
C ASP A 36 9.38 9.92 20.80
N ASP A 37 10.63 10.26 20.48
CA ASP A 37 11.05 11.61 20.08
C ASP A 37 10.70 11.90 18.61
N VAL A 38 10.51 10.88 17.77
CA VAL A 38 10.13 11.03 16.34
C VAL A 38 8.62 10.89 16.10
N THR A 39 7.81 10.91 17.16
CA THR A 39 6.34 10.83 17.07
C THR A 39 5.63 12.03 17.72
N GLY A 40 4.34 12.21 17.42
CA GLY A 40 3.50 13.24 18.03
C GLY A 40 3.46 14.56 17.26
N VAL A 41 3.05 15.64 17.94
CA VAL A 41 2.73 16.95 17.31
C VAL A 41 3.98 17.73 16.89
N LYS A 42 5.11 17.48 17.53
CA LYS A 42 6.39 18.15 17.26
C LYS A 42 7.53 17.12 17.34
N PRO A 43 7.61 16.19 16.36
CA PRO A 43 8.67 15.20 16.34
C PRO A 43 10.02 15.89 16.11
N VAL A 44 11.08 15.31 16.65
CA VAL A 44 12.45 15.61 16.26
C VAL A 44 12.63 15.16 14.82
N LEU A 45 13.10 16.06 13.97
CA LEU A 45 13.43 15.79 12.58
C LEU A 45 14.93 15.92 12.40
N ASP A 46 15.59 14.83 12.04
CA ASP A 46 17.02 14.90 11.77
C ASP A 46 17.31 15.58 10.41
N LYS A 47 18.58 15.83 10.11
CA LYS A 47 19.01 16.30 8.79
C LYS A 47 19.07 15.12 7.82
N PRO A 48 18.77 15.34 6.53
CA PRO A 48 18.94 14.31 5.53
C PRO A 48 20.37 13.80 5.51
N ASP A 49 20.54 12.48 5.62
CA ASP A 49 21.81 11.82 5.38
C ASP A 49 21.72 10.96 4.12
N GLY A 50 22.54 11.30 3.13
CA GLY A 50 22.49 10.70 1.81
C GLY A 50 23.46 9.52 1.72
N GLU A 51 22.93 8.31 1.57
CA GLU A 51 23.76 7.12 1.37
C GLU A 51 24.01 6.82 -0.11
N THR A 52 25.21 6.33 -0.44
CA THR A 52 25.53 5.84 -1.80
C THR A 52 25.04 4.40 -2.01
N VAL A 53 24.89 3.64 -0.92
CA VAL A 53 24.32 2.29 -0.91
C VAL A 53 23.15 2.33 0.06
N PRO A 54 21.92 2.03 -0.39
CA PRO A 54 20.76 2.17 0.48
C PRO A 54 20.77 1.12 1.58
N THR A 55 20.50 1.56 2.81
CA THR A 55 20.11 0.68 3.90
C THR A 55 18.72 0.11 3.64
N VAL A 56 18.63 -1.22 3.56
CA VAL A 56 17.36 -1.93 3.31
C VAL A 56 17.13 -2.91 4.45
N ASN A 57 16.10 -2.64 5.25
CA ASN A 57 15.64 -3.54 6.31
C ASN A 57 14.23 -4.05 5.97
N ILE A 58 14.14 -5.32 5.55
CA ILE A 58 12.85 -5.94 5.22
C ILE A 58 12.41 -6.77 6.40
N ALA A 59 11.23 -6.44 6.93
CA ALA A 59 10.57 -7.30 7.90
C ALA A 59 10.27 -8.67 7.26
N GLU A 60 10.79 -9.73 7.87
CA GLU A 60 10.46 -11.09 7.44
C GLU A 60 9.02 -11.42 7.89
N PRO A 61 8.11 -11.78 6.96
CA PRO A 61 6.76 -12.16 7.34
C PRO A 61 6.78 -13.55 7.99
N VAL A 62 6.68 -13.58 9.33
CA VAL A 62 6.72 -14.84 10.11
C VAL A 62 5.36 -15.57 10.13
N GLY A 63 4.30 -14.94 9.60
CA GLY A 63 2.93 -15.45 9.69
C GLY A 63 2.43 -15.50 11.13
N TRP A 64 1.19 -15.95 11.32
CA TRP A 64 0.61 -16.22 12.64
C TRP A 64 0.54 -17.73 12.84
N ALA A 65 0.90 -18.22 14.03
CA ALA A 65 0.68 -19.61 14.41
C ALA A 65 -0.82 -19.90 14.60
N ASP A 66 -1.17 -21.19 14.61
CA ASP A 66 -2.56 -21.62 14.82
C ASP A 66 -3.13 -21.06 16.13
N GLY A 67 -4.23 -20.32 16.03
CA GLY A 67 -4.86 -19.69 17.18
C GLY A 67 -4.18 -18.42 17.69
N GLU A 68 -3.04 -18.02 17.12
CA GLU A 68 -2.32 -16.80 17.51
C GLU A 68 -3.11 -15.54 17.14
N LYS A 69 -3.12 -14.57 18.05
CA LYS A 69 -3.79 -13.27 17.86
C LYS A 69 -2.98 -12.17 18.54
N PRO A 70 -3.04 -10.93 18.04
CA PRO A 70 -2.36 -9.82 18.69
C PRO A 70 -2.92 -9.58 20.09
N THR A 71 -2.08 -9.03 20.97
CA THR A 71 -2.51 -8.59 22.30
C THR A 71 -3.28 -7.29 22.16
N ALA A 72 -4.57 -7.32 22.52
CA ALA A 72 -5.42 -6.14 22.50
C ALA A 72 -5.05 -5.18 23.66
N ALA A 73 -5.19 -3.88 23.43
CA ALA A 73 -5.10 -2.90 24.50
C ALA A 73 -6.23 -3.11 25.54
N LYS A 74 -6.04 -2.62 26.77
CA LYS A 74 -7.03 -2.76 27.84
C LYS A 74 -8.40 -2.22 27.40
N GLY A 75 -9.43 -3.06 27.50
CA GLY A 75 -10.81 -2.71 27.13
C GLY A 75 -11.16 -3.01 25.66
N LEU A 76 -10.19 -3.51 24.88
CA LEU A 76 -10.41 -3.97 23.51
C LEU A 76 -10.32 -5.50 23.43
N GLU A 77 -10.94 -6.05 22.39
CA GLU A 77 -10.82 -7.46 22.02
C GLU A 77 -10.40 -7.55 20.55
N VAL A 78 -9.55 -8.53 20.24
CA VAL A 78 -9.25 -8.93 18.86
C VAL A 78 -9.72 -10.37 18.67
N ALA A 79 -10.52 -10.58 17.64
CA ALA A 79 -11.00 -11.88 17.18
C ALA A 79 -10.59 -12.10 15.73
N ARG A 80 -10.34 -13.36 15.37
CA ARG A 80 -10.08 -13.75 13.98
C ARG A 80 -11.40 -13.84 13.23
N PHE A 81 -11.67 -12.86 12.37
CA PHE A 81 -12.91 -12.78 11.59
C PHE A 81 -12.92 -13.74 10.39
N ALA A 82 -11.82 -13.81 9.64
CA ALA A 82 -11.65 -14.69 8.49
C ALA A 82 -10.18 -15.07 8.29
N GLU A 83 -9.92 -16.14 7.53
CA GLU A 83 -8.59 -16.65 7.21
C GLU A 83 -8.52 -17.17 5.77
N GLY A 84 -7.31 -17.51 5.30
CA GLY A 84 -7.11 -18.04 3.95
C GLY A 84 -7.41 -17.04 2.84
N LEU A 85 -7.28 -15.74 3.12
CA LEU A 85 -7.42 -14.67 2.13
C LEU A 85 -6.09 -14.50 1.38
N GLU A 86 -6.16 -14.45 0.05
CA GLU A 86 -4.97 -14.28 -0.77
C GLU A 86 -4.60 -12.80 -0.88
N HIS A 87 -3.56 -12.39 -0.14
CA HIS A 87 -3.01 -11.03 -0.16
C HIS A 87 -4.09 -9.91 -0.04
N PRO A 88 -4.89 -9.92 1.04
CA PRO A 88 -5.93 -8.93 1.28
C PRO A 88 -5.35 -7.53 1.48
N ARG A 89 -6.01 -6.49 0.96
CA ARG A 89 -5.56 -5.09 1.09
C ARG A 89 -6.56 -4.17 1.77
N ILE A 90 -7.71 -3.92 1.14
CA ILE A 90 -8.72 -3.00 1.68
C ILE A 90 -9.88 -3.79 2.24
N ILE A 91 -10.36 -3.38 3.41
CA ILE A 91 -11.59 -3.85 4.03
C ILE A 91 -12.61 -2.72 4.05
N HIS A 92 -13.87 -3.02 3.76
CA HIS A 92 -14.96 -2.05 3.79
C HIS A 92 -16.21 -2.67 4.40
N ALA A 93 -16.68 -2.12 5.51
CA ALA A 93 -17.90 -2.57 6.16
C ALA A 93 -19.12 -1.93 5.48
N LEU A 94 -20.06 -2.75 5.04
CA LEU A 94 -21.33 -2.32 4.47
C LEU A 94 -22.37 -2.07 5.57
N PRO A 95 -23.42 -1.25 5.30
CA PRO A 95 -24.46 -0.96 6.29
C PRO A 95 -25.23 -2.19 6.81
N ASN A 96 -25.26 -3.28 6.06
CA ASN A 96 -25.92 -4.53 6.46
C ASN A 96 -25.00 -5.47 7.27
N GLY A 97 -23.77 -5.05 7.61
CA GLY A 97 -22.81 -5.83 8.38
C GLY A 97 -21.89 -6.74 7.54
N ASP A 98 -22.11 -6.83 6.23
CA ASP A 98 -21.20 -7.53 5.34
C ASP A 98 -19.85 -6.80 5.24
N ILE A 99 -18.75 -7.55 5.16
CA ILE A 99 -17.42 -6.99 4.99
C ILE A 99 -16.92 -7.31 3.58
N LEU A 100 -16.59 -6.28 2.82
CA LEU A 100 -15.93 -6.41 1.53
C LEU A 100 -14.42 -6.37 1.71
N VAL A 101 -13.71 -7.21 0.96
CA VAL A 101 -12.25 -7.28 0.97
C VAL A 101 -11.71 -7.32 -0.45
N THR A 102 -10.73 -6.48 -0.78
CA THR A 102 -9.98 -6.64 -2.03
C THR A 102 -8.84 -7.65 -1.85
N LEU A 103 -8.79 -8.65 -2.73
CA LEU A 103 -7.66 -9.55 -2.87
C LEU A 103 -6.87 -9.11 -4.11
N THR A 104 -5.70 -8.52 -3.90
CA THR A 104 -4.99 -7.81 -4.97
C THR A 104 -3.49 -7.78 -4.75
N ARG A 105 -2.71 -7.84 -5.82
CA ARG A 105 -1.27 -7.52 -5.83
C ARG A 105 -1.00 -6.35 -6.78
N ALA A 106 0.23 -5.87 -6.79
CA ALA A 106 0.65 -4.82 -7.71
C ALA A 106 0.39 -5.24 -9.17
N PRO A 107 0.04 -4.27 -10.06
CA PRO A 107 -0.05 -4.55 -11.47
C PRO A 107 1.30 -5.01 -12.01
N LYS A 108 1.29 -5.87 -13.02
CA LYS A 108 2.54 -6.32 -13.67
C LYS A 108 3.27 -5.13 -14.26
N THR A 109 4.46 -4.84 -13.75
CA THR A 109 5.37 -3.86 -14.33
C THR A 109 6.25 -4.53 -15.37
N GLU A 110 6.21 -4.06 -16.62
CA GLU A 110 7.21 -4.47 -17.62
C GLU A 110 8.48 -3.64 -17.40
N GLY A 111 9.53 -4.27 -16.88
CA GLY A 111 10.83 -3.64 -16.65
C GLY A 111 11.92 -4.68 -16.44
N GLY A 112 13.15 -4.36 -16.86
CA GLY A 112 14.32 -5.22 -16.73
C GLY A 112 15.54 -4.44 -16.25
N GLY A 113 16.35 -5.05 -15.38
CA GLY A 113 17.56 -4.43 -14.83
C GLY A 113 17.98 -5.08 -13.52
N PHE A 114 19.20 -4.77 -13.08
CA PHE A 114 19.74 -5.30 -11.82
C PHE A 114 18.95 -4.79 -10.60
N THR A 115 18.51 -3.52 -10.60
CA THR A 115 17.68 -2.94 -9.53
C THR A 115 16.30 -3.58 -9.45
N ALA A 116 15.64 -3.79 -10.60
CA ALA A 116 14.37 -4.51 -10.67
C ALA A 116 14.53 -5.96 -10.18
N TRP A 117 15.61 -6.64 -10.55
CA TRP A 117 15.90 -8.00 -10.07
C TRP A 117 16.12 -8.06 -8.55
N VAL A 118 16.85 -7.09 -7.97
CA VAL A 118 17.00 -6.99 -6.51
C VAL A 118 15.66 -6.71 -5.85
N ALA A 119 14.88 -5.74 -6.35
CA ALA A 119 13.56 -5.42 -5.84
C ALA A 119 12.61 -6.63 -5.90
N ASP A 120 12.61 -7.39 -7.00
CA ASP A 120 11.80 -8.61 -7.15
C ASP A 120 12.18 -9.66 -6.09
N LYS A 121 13.48 -9.87 -5.85
CA LYS A 121 13.96 -10.81 -4.82
C LYS A 121 13.58 -10.37 -3.40
N LEU A 122 13.59 -9.07 -3.14
CA LEU A 122 13.16 -8.49 -1.87
C LEU A 122 11.64 -8.62 -1.68
N MET A 123 10.85 -8.36 -2.72
CA MET A 123 9.39 -8.51 -2.70
C MET A 123 8.95 -9.98 -2.61
N GLU A 124 9.71 -10.91 -3.20
CA GLU A 124 9.49 -12.35 -3.06
C GLU A 124 9.59 -12.78 -1.59
N ARG A 125 10.60 -12.28 -0.87
CA ARG A 125 10.74 -12.52 0.58
C ARG A 125 9.61 -11.90 1.39
N ALA A 126 9.07 -10.77 0.94
CA ALA A 126 7.92 -10.13 1.57
C ALA A 126 6.56 -10.80 1.22
N GLY A 127 6.55 -11.83 0.37
CA GLY A 127 5.31 -12.51 -0.06
C GLY A 127 4.43 -11.69 -1.02
N ALA A 128 4.98 -10.62 -1.62
CA ALA A 128 4.25 -9.66 -2.44
C ALA A 128 4.27 -9.98 -3.95
N THR A 129 4.92 -11.08 -4.36
CA THR A 129 5.04 -11.49 -5.76
C THR A 129 3.89 -12.41 -6.21
N GLY A 130 3.63 -12.44 -7.52
CA GLY A 130 2.64 -13.31 -8.15
C GLY A 130 1.57 -12.53 -8.91
N PRO A 131 0.70 -13.23 -9.68
CA PRO A 131 -0.44 -12.58 -10.31
C PRO A 131 -1.34 -11.95 -9.24
N SER A 132 -1.90 -10.78 -9.53
CA SER A 132 -2.97 -10.23 -8.70
C SER A 132 -4.21 -11.11 -8.85
N PRO A 133 -4.91 -11.48 -7.75
CA PRO A 133 -6.19 -12.18 -7.84
C PRO A 133 -7.25 -11.33 -8.55
N ASP A 134 -7.19 -10.01 -8.35
CA ASP A 134 -8.14 -9.03 -8.88
C ASP A 134 -9.58 -9.32 -8.47
N GLU A 135 -9.76 -9.75 -7.22
CA GLU A 135 -11.06 -10.14 -6.68
C GLU A 135 -11.57 -9.14 -5.64
N LEU A 136 -12.88 -8.90 -5.68
CA LEU A 136 -13.64 -8.34 -4.57
C LEU A 136 -14.42 -9.45 -3.89
N VAL A 137 -14.12 -9.71 -2.62
CA VAL A 137 -14.70 -10.78 -1.82
C VAL A 137 -15.65 -10.20 -0.77
N LEU A 138 -16.81 -10.82 -0.62
CA LEU A 138 -17.74 -10.61 0.48
C LEU A 138 -17.47 -11.64 1.57
N LEU A 139 -17.40 -11.17 2.81
CA LEU A 139 -17.37 -11.95 4.04
C LEU A 139 -18.60 -11.59 4.87
N ARG A 140 -19.36 -12.59 5.31
CA ARG A 140 -20.56 -12.40 6.14
C ARG A 140 -20.53 -13.30 7.36
N ASP A 141 -20.72 -12.67 8.51
CA ASP A 141 -21.04 -13.29 9.79
C ASP A 141 -22.55 -13.44 9.88
N ALA A 142 -23.04 -14.67 9.75
CA ALA A 142 -24.47 -14.95 9.63
C ALA A 142 -25.15 -15.11 10.99
N ASP A 143 -24.38 -15.44 12.04
CA ASP A 143 -24.90 -15.70 13.38
C ASP A 143 -24.50 -14.64 14.42
N GLY A 144 -23.68 -13.66 14.02
CA GLY A 144 -23.23 -12.54 14.85
C GLY A 144 -22.14 -12.91 15.84
N ASN A 145 -21.41 -14.01 15.64
CA ASN A 145 -20.41 -14.52 16.58
C ASN A 145 -19.02 -13.84 16.45
N GLY A 146 -18.85 -12.94 15.48
CA GLY A 146 -17.58 -12.27 15.17
C GLY A 146 -16.68 -13.07 14.23
N LYS A 147 -17.23 -14.03 13.46
CA LYS A 147 -16.52 -14.80 12.43
C LYS A 147 -17.37 -14.86 11.17
N ALA A 148 -16.73 -14.85 10.01
CA ALA A 148 -17.44 -14.99 8.75
C ALA A 148 -17.65 -16.48 8.40
N GLU A 149 -18.91 -16.92 8.34
CA GLU A 149 -19.27 -18.25 7.83
C GLU A 149 -19.36 -18.26 6.30
N ILE A 150 -19.70 -17.11 5.70
CA ILE A 150 -19.91 -17.00 4.26
C ILE A 150 -18.77 -16.20 3.64
N ARG A 151 -18.17 -16.79 2.60
CA ARG A 151 -17.22 -16.14 1.71
C ARG A 151 -17.69 -16.29 0.26
N SER A 152 -17.80 -15.19 -0.48
CA SER A 152 -18.14 -15.22 -1.90
C SER A 152 -17.37 -14.17 -2.69
N VAL A 153 -16.84 -14.55 -3.85
CA VAL A 153 -16.29 -13.58 -4.81
C VAL A 153 -17.46 -12.83 -5.45
N LEU A 154 -17.58 -11.53 -5.20
CA LEU A 154 -18.61 -10.68 -5.80
C LEU A 154 -18.33 -10.46 -7.28
N THR A 155 -17.08 -10.13 -7.61
CA THR A 155 -16.59 -9.94 -8.97
C THR A 155 -15.08 -10.14 -9.02
N SER A 156 -14.60 -10.55 -10.19
CA SER A 156 -13.18 -10.65 -10.55
C SER A 156 -12.86 -9.87 -11.83
N ASP A 157 -13.76 -8.97 -12.25
CA ASP A 157 -13.60 -8.10 -13.43
C ASP A 157 -13.01 -6.75 -12.99
N LEU A 158 -11.82 -6.80 -12.38
CA LEU A 158 -11.11 -5.68 -11.76
C LEU A 158 -9.64 -5.67 -12.18
N SER A 159 -8.91 -4.60 -11.84
CA SER A 159 -7.48 -4.47 -12.13
C SER A 159 -6.73 -3.86 -10.95
N SER A 160 -6.02 -4.71 -10.21
CA SER A 160 -5.35 -4.40 -8.95
C SER A 160 -6.18 -3.49 -8.01
N PRO A 161 -7.39 -3.92 -7.61
CA PRO A 161 -8.37 -3.08 -6.91
C PRO A 161 -7.95 -2.76 -5.48
N SER A 162 -7.97 -1.48 -5.10
CA SER A 162 -7.44 -1.02 -3.81
C SER A 162 -8.16 0.19 -3.22
N GLY A 163 -9.42 0.39 -3.60
CA GLY A 163 -10.35 1.29 -2.93
C GLY A 163 -11.77 0.78 -3.08
N ILE A 164 -12.55 0.85 -2.00
CA ILE A 164 -13.95 0.42 -1.96
C ILE A 164 -14.77 1.50 -1.26
N ALA A 165 -15.90 1.87 -1.85
CA ALA A 165 -16.92 2.64 -1.17
C ALA A 165 -18.30 2.24 -1.68
N TRP A 166 -19.32 2.31 -0.83
CA TRP A 166 -20.71 2.06 -1.22
C TRP A 166 -21.59 3.24 -0.84
N HIS A 167 -22.49 3.62 -1.72
CA HIS A 167 -23.51 4.65 -1.46
C HIS A 167 -24.74 4.40 -2.33
N ASP A 168 -25.93 4.46 -1.74
CA ASP A 168 -27.24 4.39 -2.42
C ASP A 168 -27.33 3.33 -3.53
N GLY A 169 -27.04 2.08 -3.17
CA GLY A 169 -27.15 0.93 -4.09
C GLY A 169 -26.07 0.88 -5.17
N THR A 170 -25.05 1.74 -5.08
CA THR A 170 -23.90 1.75 -5.98
C THR A 170 -22.63 1.43 -5.21
N LEU A 171 -21.90 0.43 -5.70
CA LEU A 171 -20.57 0.09 -5.23
C LEU A 171 -19.53 0.71 -6.16
N TYR A 172 -18.60 1.47 -5.58
CA TYR A 172 -17.47 2.07 -6.26
C TYR A 172 -16.20 1.30 -5.91
N VAL A 173 -15.43 0.97 -6.94
CA VAL A 173 -14.13 0.32 -6.78
C VAL A 173 -13.09 1.11 -7.55
N ALA A 174 -11.99 1.43 -6.89
CA ALA A 174 -10.84 2.02 -7.54
C ALA A 174 -9.80 0.94 -7.88
N ASN A 175 -9.67 0.71 -9.17
CA ASN A 175 -8.59 -0.05 -9.79
C ASN A 175 -7.35 0.84 -9.88
N HIS A 176 -6.17 0.24 -10.08
CA HIS A 176 -4.93 1.01 -10.22
C HIS A 176 -4.97 2.03 -11.39
N ASP A 177 -5.82 1.81 -12.39
CA ASP A 177 -5.94 2.58 -13.64
C ASP A 177 -7.29 3.31 -13.82
N SER A 178 -8.26 3.07 -12.95
CA SER A 178 -9.62 3.57 -13.17
C SER A 178 -10.48 3.55 -11.92
N LEU A 179 -11.43 4.48 -11.86
CA LEU A 179 -12.57 4.38 -10.97
C LEU A 179 -13.72 3.70 -11.73
N VAL A 180 -14.29 2.64 -11.15
CA VAL A 180 -15.42 1.92 -11.71
C VAL A 180 -16.58 1.88 -10.72
N ALA A 181 -17.79 1.67 -11.24
CA ALA A 181 -19.00 1.51 -10.45
C ALA A 181 -19.82 0.30 -10.87
N PHE A 182 -20.50 -0.29 -9.91
CA PHE A 182 -21.42 -1.41 -10.07
C PHE A 182 -22.75 -1.10 -9.37
N PRO A 183 -23.90 -1.47 -9.96
CA PRO A 183 -25.11 -1.60 -9.17
C PRO A 183 -24.92 -2.74 -8.15
N TYR A 184 -25.17 -2.46 -6.88
CA TYR A 184 -24.99 -3.41 -5.79
C TYR A 184 -26.03 -3.20 -4.69
N GLU A 185 -26.97 -4.14 -4.65
CA GLU A 185 -27.93 -4.26 -3.57
C GLU A 185 -27.28 -4.95 -2.36
N LEU A 186 -27.52 -4.39 -1.17
CA LEU A 186 -26.99 -4.97 0.07
C LEU A 186 -27.47 -6.41 0.24
N GLY A 187 -26.55 -7.28 0.64
CA GLY A 187 -26.82 -8.70 0.83
C GLY A 187 -26.55 -9.56 -0.40
N ALA A 188 -26.39 -8.96 -1.59
CA ALA A 188 -26.04 -9.71 -2.80
C ALA A 188 -24.66 -10.37 -2.66
N THR A 189 -24.57 -11.64 -3.05
CA THR A 189 -23.33 -12.45 -2.97
C THR A 189 -22.61 -12.57 -4.32
N LYS A 190 -23.10 -11.85 -5.34
CA LYS A 190 -22.49 -11.78 -6.67
C LYS A 190 -22.91 -10.51 -7.39
N ILE A 191 -22.01 -9.95 -8.21
CA ILE A 191 -22.29 -8.86 -9.15
C ILE A 191 -22.28 -9.44 -10.56
N ALA A 192 -23.43 -9.39 -11.25
CA ALA A 192 -23.54 -9.87 -12.63
C ALA A 192 -23.30 -8.76 -13.67
N ALA A 193 -23.47 -7.50 -13.27
CA ALA A 193 -23.25 -6.36 -14.15
C ALA A 193 -21.76 -6.15 -14.41
N LYS A 194 -21.42 -5.76 -15.64
CA LYS A 194 -20.07 -5.28 -15.98
C LYS A 194 -19.79 -3.94 -15.29
N PRO A 195 -18.53 -3.63 -14.95
CA PRO A 195 -18.17 -2.33 -14.39
C PRO A 195 -18.49 -1.21 -15.38
N LYS A 196 -19.13 -0.14 -14.87
CA LYS A 196 -19.17 1.14 -15.57
C LYS A 196 -17.93 1.94 -15.19
N LYS A 197 -17.04 2.18 -16.14
CA LYS A 197 -15.89 3.09 -15.92
C LYS A 197 -16.38 4.53 -15.75
N LEU A 198 -15.88 5.20 -14.72
CA LEU A 198 -16.25 6.57 -14.34
C LEU A 198 -15.13 7.57 -14.67
N MET A 199 -13.88 7.20 -14.42
CA MET A 199 -12.71 8.05 -14.60
C MET A 199 -11.48 7.18 -14.87
N ASP A 200 -10.58 7.65 -15.73
CA ASP A 200 -9.24 7.09 -15.89
C ASP A 200 -8.31 7.64 -14.79
N LEU A 201 -7.45 6.79 -14.24
CA LEU A 201 -6.42 7.14 -13.27
C LEU A 201 -5.03 6.85 -13.86
N PRO A 202 -3.99 7.57 -13.44
CA PRO A 202 -2.62 7.23 -13.83
C PRO A 202 -2.26 5.79 -13.42
N ALA A 203 -2.17 4.89 -14.40
CA ALA A 203 -1.92 3.46 -14.18
C ALA A 203 -0.47 3.16 -13.77
N ALA A 204 -0.23 2.06 -13.04
CA ALA A 204 1.11 1.64 -12.60
C ALA A 204 1.85 2.69 -11.75
N GLY A 205 3.19 2.66 -11.78
CA GLY A 205 4.08 3.41 -10.90
C GLY A 205 4.40 2.66 -9.60
N ASN A 206 5.32 3.21 -8.80
CA ASN A 206 5.69 2.62 -7.51
C ASN A 206 4.50 2.53 -6.56
N HIS A 207 3.70 3.59 -6.45
CA HIS A 207 2.52 3.64 -5.59
C HIS A 207 1.24 3.41 -6.40
N TRP A 208 0.85 2.15 -6.55
CA TRP A 208 -0.25 1.72 -7.42
C TRP A 208 -1.62 1.65 -6.72
N MET A 209 -1.65 1.67 -5.38
CA MET A 209 -2.93 1.61 -4.63
C MET A 209 -3.76 2.89 -4.80
N ARG A 210 -5.08 2.76 -4.76
CA ARG A 210 -6.06 3.83 -5.00
C ARG A 210 -7.16 3.82 -3.94
N ASN A 211 -6.86 4.27 -2.73
CA ASN A 211 -7.89 4.38 -1.71
C ASN A 211 -8.93 5.44 -2.08
N ILE A 212 -10.17 5.21 -1.66
CA ILE A 212 -11.30 6.11 -1.94
C ILE A 212 -12.14 6.37 -0.70
N ALA A 213 -12.74 7.56 -0.64
CA ALA A 213 -13.75 7.93 0.33
C ALA A 213 -14.87 8.72 -0.35
N ILE A 214 -16.12 8.48 0.05
CA ILE A 214 -17.28 9.28 -0.37
C ILE A 214 -17.52 10.35 0.68
N ASP A 215 -17.82 11.59 0.27
CA ASP A 215 -18.21 12.66 1.19
C ASP A 215 -19.49 12.30 1.99
N PRO A 216 -19.73 12.93 3.15
CA PRO A 216 -20.90 12.65 3.97
C PRO A 216 -22.24 12.80 3.21
N GLU A 217 -22.28 13.70 2.24
CA GLU A 217 -23.45 13.99 1.40
C GLU A 217 -23.66 12.99 0.26
N GLY A 218 -22.66 12.17 -0.09
CA GLY A 218 -22.77 11.18 -1.17
C GLY A 218 -22.65 11.76 -2.58
N GLU A 219 -22.13 12.98 -2.71
CA GLU A 219 -22.05 13.70 -3.99
C GLU A 219 -20.72 13.46 -4.72
N ASN A 220 -19.63 13.30 -3.96
CA ASN A 220 -18.28 13.25 -4.50
C ASN A 220 -17.46 12.08 -3.93
N ILE A 221 -16.63 11.51 -4.80
CA ILE A 221 -15.65 10.48 -4.46
C ILE A 221 -14.27 11.11 -4.47
N TYR A 222 -13.52 10.90 -3.40
CA TYR A 222 -12.14 11.33 -3.25
C TYR A 222 -11.23 10.14 -3.49
N ILE A 223 -10.26 10.29 -4.39
CA ILE A 223 -9.40 9.19 -4.87
C ILE A 223 -7.94 9.55 -4.63
N ALA A 224 -7.28 8.78 -3.78
CA ALA A 224 -5.85 8.84 -3.55
C ALA A 224 -5.08 8.28 -4.75
N VAL A 225 -4.11 9.05 -5.26
CA VAL A 225 -3.19 8.62 -6.33
C VAL A 225 -1.76 8.93 -5.90
N GLY A 226 -1.01 7.90 -5.53
CA GLY A 226 0.41 8.03 -5.16
C GLY A 226 1.33 8.33 -6.36
N SER A 227 2.56 8.73 -6.05
CA SER A 227 3.60 9.07 -7.02
C SER A 227 4.06 7.87 -7.85
N ALA A 228 4.61 8.13 -9.03
CA ALA A 228 5.21 7.12 -9.88
C ALA A 228 6.59 6.69 -9.37
N SER A 229 7.29 7.58 -8.66
CA SER A 229 8.69 7.42 -8.22
C SER A 229 8.91 7.85 -6.76
N ASN A 230 10.11 7.65 -6.22
CA ASN A 230 10.39 7.98 -4.82
C ASN A 230 10.42 9.50 -4.58
N ILE A 231 11.18 10.22 -5.40
CA ILE A 231 11.54 11.64 -5.29
C ILE A 231 11.41 12.39 -6.63
N GLY A 232 10.65 11.87 -7.60
CA GLY A 232 10.51 12.48 -8.93
C GLY A 232 11.69 12.14 -9.86
N GLU A 233 12.50 11.15 -9.52
CA GLU A 233 13.73 10.78 -10.23
C GLU A 233 13.50 10.31 -11.67
N ASN A 234 12.27 9.88 -11.98
CA ASN A 234 11.85 9.50 -13.33
C ASN A 234 11.31 10.67 -14.16
N GLY A 235 11.38 11.90 -13.63
CA GLY A 235 10.91 13.14 -14.26
C GLY A 235 9.47 13.50 -13.92
N MET A 236 9.17 14.81 -13.89
CA MET A 236 7.86 15.30 -13.46
C MET A 236 6.72 15.02 -14.45
N ASP A 237 7.03 14.64 -15.70
CA ASP A 237 6.00 14.28 -16.67
C ASP A 237 5.24 13.00 -16.28
N VAL A 238 5.93 12.00 -15.68
CA VAL A 238 5.27 10.77 -15.22
C VAL A 238 4.47 10.96 -13.93
N GLU A 239 4.70 12.08 -13.23
CA GLU A 239 3.99 12.47 -12.00
C GLU A 239 2.71 13.28 -12.25
N LYS A 240 2.36 13.55 -13.53
CA LYS A 240 1.12 14.27 -13.86
C LYS A 240 -0.10 13.51 -13.34
N GLY A 241 -0.91 14.19 -12.53
CA GLY A 241 -2.10 13.61 -11.89
C GLY A 241 -1.80 12.63 -10.75
N ARG A 242 -0.56 12.58 -10.28
CA ARG A 242 -0.11 11.75 -9.16
C ARG A 242 0.33 12.60 -7.98
N ALA A 243 0.70 11.92 -6.89
CA ALA A 243 1.00 12.51 -5.61
C ALA A 243 -0.11 13.47 -5.15
N ALA A 244 -1.36 13.00 -5.28
CA ALA A 244 -2.55 13.83 -5.22
C ALA A 244 -3.78 13.07 -4.75
N ILE A 245 -4.77 13.82 -4.30
CA ILE A 245 -6.16 13.38 -4.14
C ILE A 245 -6.97 14.03 -5.25
N HIS A 246 -7.72 13.24 -6.00
CA HIS A 246 -8.69 13.71 -6.98
C HIS A 246 -10.10 13.70 -6.38
N GLU A 247 -10.94 14.63 -6.81
CA GLU A 247 -12.38 14.63 -6.51
C GLU A 247 -13.13 14.28 -7.80
N TYR A 248 -14.06 13.32 -7.71
CA TYR A 248 -14.97 12.93 -8.78
C TYR A 248 -16.41 13.22 -8.36
N ASN A 249 -17.08 14.11 -9.09
CA ASN A 249 -18.49 14.41 -8.87
C ASN A 249 -19.37 13.36 -9.56
N ILE A 250 -20.16 12.63 -8.77
CA ILE A 250 -20.93 11.48 -9.25
C ILE A 250 -22.01 11.90 -10.25
N ALA A 251 -22.76 12.96 -9.95
CA ALA A 251 -23.87 13.42 -10.78
C ALA A 251 -23.42 14.01 -12.12
N LYS A 252 -22.34 14.80 -12.11
CA LYS A 252 -21.81 15.49 -13.30
C LYS A 252 -20.89 14.61 -14.14
N GLY A 253 -20.34 13.54 -13.54
CA GLY A 253 -19.34 12.69 -14.20
C GLY A 253 -18.03 13.42 -14.49
N SER A 254 -17.67 14.42 -13.66
CA SER A 254 -16.49 15.27 -13.85
C SER A 254 -15.50 15.09 -12.71
N ASN A 255 -14.21 15.26 -12.98
CA ASN A 255 -13.16 15.20 -11.96
C ASN A 255 -12.26 16.45 -11.96
N ARG A 256 -11.58 16.66 -10.82
CA ARG A 256 -10.54 17.67 -10.66
C ARG A 256 -9.51 17.24 -9.61
N PRO A 257 -8.30 17.81 -9.61
CA PRO A 257 -7.42 17.77 -8.45
C PRO A 257 -8.08 18.43 -7.24
N TYR A 258 -8.03 17.76 -6.09
CA TYR A 258 -8.50 18.28 -4.81
C TYR A 258 -7.33 18.74 -3.94
N ALA A 259 -6.31 17.89 -3.81
CA ALA A 259 -5.06 18.18 -3.12
C ALA A 259 -3.88 17.56 -3.89
N ALA A 260 -2.69 18.15 -3.80
CA ALA A 260 -1.48 17.68 -4.48
C ALA A 260 -0.24 17.89 -3.62
N GLY A 261 0.87 17.24 -3.99
CA GLY A 261 2.12 17.25 -3.21
C GLY A 261 2.16 16.20 -2.11
N LEU A 262 1.29 15.18 -2.19
CA LEU A 262 1.15 14.11 -1.21
C LEU A 262 1.76 12.85 -1.83
N ARG A 263 2.97 12.43 -1.45
CA ARG A 263 3.70 11.34 -2.15
C ARG A 263 2.86 10.06 -2.30
N ASN A 264 2.24 9.59 -1.22
CA ASN A 264 1.37 8.43 -1.23
C ASN A 264 0.25 8.55 -0.17
N PRO A 265 -0.86 9.25 -0.47
CA PRO A 265 -1.94 9.57 0.48
C PRO A 265 -2.86 8.36 0.69
N ASN A 266 -2.33 7.25 1.20
CA ASN A 266 -3.00 5.97 1.12
C ASN A 266 -4.15 5.82 2.13
N GLY A 267 -4.17 6.51 3.27
CA GLY A 267 -5.32 6.50 4.17
C GLY A 267 -6.27 7.64 3.82
N LEU A 268 -7.58 7.41 3.66
CA LEU A 268 -8.58 8.47 3.52
C LEU A 268 -9.75 8.22 4.48
N ALA A 269 -10.14 9.24 5.23
CA ALA A 269 -11.30 9.18 6.10
C ALA A 269 -11.93 10.55 6.31
N TRP A 270 -13.26 10.58 6.36
CA TRP A 270 -14.01 11.76 6.78
C TRP A 270 -14.16 11.78 8.29
N ASN A 271 -13.82 12.92 8.90
CA ASN A 271 -14.11 13.18 10.30
C ASN A 271 -15.64 13.35 10.48
N PRO A 272 -16.32 12.46 11.22
CA PRO A 272 -17.78 12.51 11.35
C PRO A 272 -18.29 13.68 12.22
N TRP A 273 -17.41 14.37 12.95
CA TRP A 273 -17.80 15.50 13.80
C TRP A 273 -17.74 16.85 13.08
N HIS A 274 -16.83 17.00 12.12
CA HIS A 274 -16.51 18.27 11.49
C HIS A 274 -16.51 18.23 9.95
N ASN A 275 -16.77 17.08 9.33
CA ASN A 275 -16.80 16.88 7.88
C ASN A 275 -15.51 17.36 7.20
N GLU A 276 -14.37 17.02 7.81
CA GLU A 276 -13.04 17.26 7.25
C GLU A 276 -12.50 15.96 6.67
N LEU A 277 -11.88 16.03 5.48
CA LEU A 277 -11.16 14.88 4.92
C LEU A 277 -9.75 14.83 5.50
N TRP A 278 -9.40 13.70 6.10
CA TRP A 278 -8.08 13.40 6.62
C TRP A 278 -7.38 12.36 5.76
N THR A 279 -6.05 12.45 5.65
CA THR A 279 -5.25 11.46 4.95
C THR A 279 -3.95 11.15 5.67
N THR A 280 -3.50 9.90 5.61
CA THR A 280 -2.12 9.55 6.00
C THR A 280 -1.25 9.45 4.77
N VAL A 281 -0.09 10.11 4.77
CA VAL A 281 0.84 10.16 3.65
C VAL A 281 2.10 9.37 3.98
N ASN A 282 2.40 8.35 3.18
CA ASN A 282 3.71 7.71 3.20
C ASN A 282 4.73 8.55 2.44
N GLU A 283 5.76 9.01 3.14
CA GLU A 283 6.70 10.00 2.62
C GLU A 283 7.96 9.36 1.97
N ARG A 284 8.91 10.20 1.54
CA ARG A 284 10.10 9.82 0.77
C ARG A 284 10.97 8.79 1.51
N ASP A 285 11.39 7.78 0.78
CA ASP A 285 12.33 6.77 1.26
C ASP A 285 13.78 7.26 1.12
N MET A 286 14.72 6.62 1.82
CA MET A 286 16.18 6.81 1.70
C MET A 286 16.67 8.21 2.12
N LEU A 287 16.13 8.75 3.21
CA LEU A 287 16.53 10.05 3.78
C LEU A 287 17.26 9.95 5.13
N GLY A 288 17.52 8.73 5.61
CA GLY A 288 18.08 8.41 6.92
C GLY A 288 17.07 7.68 7.80
N SER A 289 17.54 7.00 8.85
CA SER A 289 16.72 6.22 9.78
C SER A 289 15.86 7.06 10.71
N ASP A 290 16.21 8.35 10.87
CA ASP A 290 15.53 9.30 11.77
C ASP A 290 14.83 10.44 11.01
N LEU A 291 14.65 10.31 9.69
CA LEU A 291 14.09 11.37 8.85
C LEU A 291 12.85 10.96 8.05
N VAL A 292 11.91 11.90 8.07
CA VAL A 292 10.59 11.94 7.43
C VAL A 292 9.59 10.96 8.04
N PRO A 293 8.92 11.35 9.14
CA PRO A 293 7.77 10.60 9.59
C PRO A 293 6.66 10.73 8.54
N ASP A 294 6.03 9.60 8.24
CA ASP A 294 4.69 9.59 7.68
C ASP A 294 3.79 10.52 8.51
N TYR A 295 2.95 11.31 7.85
CA TYR A 295 2.10 12.30 8.54
C TYR A 295 0.62 12.06 8.26
N MET A 296 -0.21 12.63 9.14
CA MET A 296 -1.67 12.70 9.05
C MET A 296 -2.11 14.16 8.97
#